data_AF-A0A174YZJ9-F1
#
_entry.id   AF-A0A174YZJ9-F1
#
_cell.length_a   1.000
_cell.length_b   1.000
_cell.length_c   1.000
_cell.angle_alpha   90.00
_cell.angle_beta   90.00
_cell.angle_gamma   90.00
#
_symmetry.space_group_name_H-M   'P 1'
#
loop_
_entity.id
_entity.type
_entity.pdbx_description
1 polymer ?
#
loop_
_entity_poly.entity_id
_entity_poly.type
_entity_poly.pdbx_seq_one_letter_code
_entity_poly.pdbx_strand_id
1 'polypeptide(L)'
;MCEYETIFCKALHEKLKEKVKGGLWVRVENDDCLWIDIVQRELNTITHIQIGNPFSELIVKGFSVDEACEEVIKQYRRIILSRCFK
;
A
#
# COMPACT_ATOMS: atom_id res chain seq x y z
N MET A 1 -4.50 15.19 9.57
CA MET A 1 -5.14 14.41 8.51
C MET A 1 -5.94 15.33 7.63
N CYS A 2 -5.47 15.54 6.40
CA CYS A 2 -6.26 16.23 5.37
C CYS A 2 -7.39 15.31 4.88
N GLU A 3 -8.53 15.88 4.48
CA GLU A 3 -9.64 15.09 3.92
C GLU A 3 -9.21 14.28 2.69
N TYR A 4 -8.31 14.83 1.88
CA TYR A 4 -7.78 14.16 0.70
C TYR A 4 -7.00 12.87 1.04
N GLU A 5 -6.13 12.90 2.06
CA GLU A 5 -5.40 11.71 2.53
C GLU A 5 -6.37 10.58 2.87
N THR A 6 -7.44 10.92 3.58
CA THR A 6 -8.46 9.96 4.00
C THR A 6 -9.20 9.37 2.79
N ILE A 7 -9.57 10.21 1.82
CA ILE A 7 -10.24 9.77 0.58
C ILE A 7 -9.32 8.84 -0.22
N PHE A 8 -8.06 9.24 -0.40
CA PHE A 8 -7.07 8.47 -1.13
C PHE A 8 -6.82 7.11 -0.48
N CYS A 9 -6.59 7.07 0.85
CA CYS A 9 -6.34 5.84 1.58
C CYS A 9 -7.53 4.89 1.51
N LYS A 10 -8.76 5.39 1.63
CA LYS A 10 -9.98 4.57 1.49
C LYS A 10 -10.11 3.99 0.08
N ALA A 11 -9.90 4.81 -0.96
CA ALA A 11 -9.97 4.37 -2.34
C ALA A 11 -8.89 3.30 -2.65
N LEU A 12 -7.67 3.51 -2.17
CA LEU A 12 -6.57 2.55 -2.33
C LEU A 12 -6.85 1.25 -1.58
N HIS A 13 -7.37 1.33 -0.35
CA HIS A 13 -7.76 0.18 0.45
C HIS A 13 -8.78 -0.69 -0.29
N GLU A 14 -9.85 -0.11 -0.82
CA GLU A 14 -10.87 -0.87 -1.56
C GLU A 14 -10.29 -1.57 -2.80
N LYS A 15 -9.47 -0.88 -3.60
CA LYS A 15 -8.82 -1.50 -4.76
C LYS A 15 -7.86 -2.62 -4.40
N LEU A 16 -7.08 -2.45 -3.33
CA LEU A 16 -6.13 -3.47 -2.89
C LEU A 16 -6.85 -4.69 -2.30
N LYS A 17 -7.97 -4.49 -1.61
CA LYS A 17 -8.80 -5.56 -1.05
C LYS A 17 -9.35 -6.51 -2.12
N GLU A 18 -9.60 -6.04 -3.32
CA GLU A 18 -10.00 -6.88 -4.46
C GLU A 18 -8.86 -7.77 -4.98
N LYS A 19 -7.60 -7.33 -4.81
CA LYS A 19 -6.40 -7.99 -5.37
C LYS A 19 -5.61 -8.81 -4.35
N VAL A 20 -5.73 -8.49 -3.06
CA VAL A 20 -4.95 -9.09 -1.97
C VAL A 20 -5.87 -9.75 -0.97
N LYS A 21 -5.65 -11.05 -0.72
CA LYS A 21 -6.31 -11.78 0.37
C LYS A 21 -5.48 -11.64 1.65
N GLY A 22 -6.04 -10.97 2.66
CA GLY A 22 -5.39 -10.77 3.95
C GLY A 22 -6.00 -9.62 4.74
N GLY A 23 -5.45 -9.36 5.92
CA GLY A 23 -5.68 -8.09 6.61
C GLY A 23 -4.91 -6.99 5.87
N LEU A 24 -5.56 -5.86 5.60
CA LEU A 24 -4.98 -4.74 4.87
C LEU A 24 -5.17 -3.45 5.67
N TRP A 25 -4.09 -2.69 5.82
CA TRP A 25 -4.13 -1.34 6.38
C TRP A 25 -3.40 -0.38 5.45
N VAL A 26 -4.04 0.75 5.16
CA VAL A 26 -3.48 1.83 4.36
C VAL A 26 -3.53 3.09 5.21
N ARG A 27 -2.38 3.74 5.41
CA ARG A 27 -2.28 4.98 6.18
C ARG A 27 -1.21 5.90 5.62
N VAL A 28 -1.40 7.19 5.81
CA VAL A 28 -0.31 8.18 5.71
C VAL A 28 0.14 8.48 7.13
N GLU A 29 1.43 8.33 7.39
CA GLU A 29 2.04 8.60 8.71
C GLU A 29 2.61 10.03 8.75
N ASN A 30 3.05 10.46 9.93
CA ASN A 30 3.57 11.83 10.13
C ASN A 30 4.87 12.13 9.36
N ASP A 31 5.50 11.10 8.80
CA ASP A 31 6.65 11.19 7.89
C ASP A 31 6.24 11.56 6.45
N ASP A 32 4.96 11.91 6.23
CA ASP A 32 4.37 12.17 4.92
C ASP A 32 4.54 10.96 3.99
N CYS A 33 4.65 9.74 4.50
CA CYS A 33 4.80 8.55 3.66
C CYS A 33 3.51 7.73 3.65
N LEU A 34 3.18 7.17 2.48
CA LEU A 34 2.08 6.23 2.33
C LEU A 34 2.55 4.82 2.70
N TRP A 35 1.97 4.29 3.77
CA TRP A 35 2.25 2.98 4.32
C TRP A 35 1.11 2.00 4.06
N ILE A 36 1.48 0.80 3.61
CA ILE A 36 0.57 -0.31 3.37
C ILE A 36 1.08 -1.54 4.12
N ASP A 37 0.26 -2.02 5.05
CA ASP A 37 0.53 -3.26 5.77
C ASP A 37 -0.41 -4.36 5.28
N ILE A 38 0.17 -5.48 4.87
CA ILE A 38 -0.55 -6.68 4.43
C ILE A 38 -0.24 -7.82 5.39
N VAL A 39 -1.25 -8.26 6.12
CA VAL A 39 -1.18 -9.39 7.05
C VAL A 39 -1.73 -10.65 6.38
N GLN A 40 -0.86 -11.62 6.16
CA GLN A 40 -1.23 -12.93 5.65
C GLN A 40 -1.24 -13.94 6.80
N ARG A 41 -2.44 -14.31 7.26
CA ARG A 41 -2.61 -15.26 8.36
C ARG A 41 -2.06 -16.65 8.02
N GLU A 42 -2.25 -17.10 6.78
CA GLU A 42 -1.80 -18.44 6.33
C GLU A 42 -0.29 -18.60 6.38
N LEU A 43 0.45 -17.52 6.12
CA LEU A 43 1.91 -17.49 6.16
C LEU A 43 2.46 -16.96 7.49
N ASN A 44 1.57 -16.66 8.46
CA ASN A 44 1.90 -15.97 9.71
C ASN A 44 2.87 -14.79 9.51
N THR A 45 2.65 -14.00 8.46
CA THR A 45 3.60 -13.00 8.01
C THR A 45 2.93 -11.65 7.78
N ILE A 46 3.63 -10.59 8.17
CA ILE A 46 3.26 -9.21 7.88
C ILE A 46 4.24 -8.67 6.83
N THR A 47 3.69 -8.04 5.80
CA THR A 47 4.45 -7.38 4.74
C THR A 47 4.19 -5.89 4.83
N HIS A 48 5.25 -5.14 5.11
CA HIS A 48 5.24 -3.69 5.20
C HIS A 48 5.72 -3.12 3.87
N ILE A 49 4.92 -2.24 3.26
CA ILE A 49 5.21 -1.59 1.99
C ILE A 49 5.12 -0.08 2.20
N GLN A 50 6.15 0.62 1.75
CA GLN A 50 6.21 2.07 1.74
C GLN A 50 6.29 2.54 0.28
N ILE A 51 5.50 3.56 -0.06
CA ILE A 51 5.70 4.27 -1.32
C ILE A 51 6.80 5.31 -1.10
N GLY A 52 7.83 5.29 -1.96
CA GLY A 52 9.10 5.95 -1.71
C GLY A 52 9.10 7.47 -1.77
N ASN A 53 8.03 8.09 -2.28
CA ASN A 53 7.90 9.55 -2.34
C ASN A 53 6.96 10.06 -1.24
N PRO A 54 7.18 11.29 -0.74
CA PRO A 54 6.23 11.95 0.15
C PRO A 54 4.85 12.02 -0.49
N PHE A 55 3.81 11.76 0.31
CA PHE A 55 2.43 11.71 -0.11
C PHE A 55 1.97 13.06 -0.65
N SER A 56 2.38 14.16 -0.01
CA SER A 56 2.14 15.51 -0.55
C SER A 56 2.68 15.70 -1.98
N GLU A 57 3.87 15.19 -2.28
CA GLU A 57 4.47 15.27 -3.61
C GLU A 57 3.73 14.38 -4.62
N LEU A 58 3.29 13.19 -4.20
CA LEU A 58 2.47 12.29 -5.01
C LEU A 58 1.14 12.97 -5.40
N ILE A 59 0.49 13.66 -4.46
CA ILE A 59 -0.75 14.40 -4.75
C ILE A 59 -0.50 15.49 -5.79
N VAL A 60 0.54 16.31 -5.60
CA VAL A 60 0.86 17.43 -6.51
C VAL A 60 1.15 16.92 -7.93
N LYS A 61 1.78 15.75 -8.05
CA LYS A 61 2.08 15.10 -9.34
C LYS A 61 0.87 14.41 -9.98
N GLY A 62 -0.29 14.40 -9.30
CA GLY A 62 -1.49 13.71 -9.80
C GLY A 62 -1.38 12.19 -9.71
N PHE A 63 -0.55 11.67 -8.81
CA PHE A 63 -0.39 10.23 -8.59
C PHE A 63 -1.73 9.62 -8.24
N SER A 64 -2.17 8.69 -9.09
CA SER A 64 -3.50 8.10 -9.00
C SER A 64 -3.53 6.92 -8.04
N VAL A 65 -4.74 6.59 -7.58
CA VAL A 65 -4.98 5.40 -6.76
C VAL A 65 -4.63 4.11 -7.53
N ASP A 66 -4.78 4.12 -8.86
CA ASP A 66 -4.41 2.99 -9.72
C ASP A 66 -2.89 2.76 -9.76
N GLU A 67 -2.11 3.83 -9.96
CA GLU A 67 -0.65 3.74 -9.94
C GLU A 67 -0.13 3.29 -8.58
N ALA A 68 -0.70 3.82 -7.49
CA ALA A 68 -0.37 3.38 -6.13
C ALA A 68 -0.69 1.89 -5.94
N CYS A 69 -1.85 1.43 -6.41
CA CYS A 69 -2.25 0.03 -6.34
C CYS A 69 -1.29 -0.88 -7.12
N GLU A 70 -0.90 -0.50 -8.34
CA GLU A 70 0.06 -1.26 -9.14
C GLU A 70 1.44 -1.36 -8.48
N GLU A 71 1.93 -0.25 -7.92
CA GLU A 71 3.20 -0.23 -7.21
C GLU A 71 3.20 -1.15 -5.99
N VAL A 72 2.15 -1.06 -5.15
CA VAL A 72 1.99 -1.93 -3.98
C VAL A 72 1.94 -3.40 -4.39
N ILE A 73 1.16 -3.76 -5.42
CA ILE A 73 1.07 -5.15 -5.88
C ILE A 73 2.40 -5.65 -6.43
N LYS A 74 3.15 -4.81 -7.15
CA LYS A 74 4.48 -5.14 -7.66
C LYS A 74 5.46 -5.42 -6.52
N GLN A 75 5.52 -4.54 -5.53
CA GLN A 75 6.38 -4.72 -4.35
C GLN A 75 5.97 -5.97 -3.56
N TYR A 76 4.67 -6.13 -3.31
CA TYR A 76 4.12 -7.29 -2.60
C TYR A 76 4.49 -8.61 -3.27
N ARG A 77 4.24 -8.74 -4.58
CA ARG A 77 4.60 -9.94 -5.35
C ARG A 77 6.09 -10.26 -5.25
N ARG A 78 6.95 -9.25 -5.35
CA ARG A 78 8.41 -9.42 -5.20
C ARG A 78 8.77 -9.99 -3.83
N ILE A 79 8.18 -9.45 -2.76
CA ILE A 79 8.42 -9.91 -1.39
C ILE A 79 7.96 -11.36 -1.21
N ILE A 80 6.74 -11.69 -1.65
CA ILE A 80 6.20 -13.06 -1.52
C ILE A 80 7.03 -14.06 -2.32
N LEU A 81 7.34 -13.78 -3.60
CA LEU A 81 8.17 -14.67 -4.42
C LEU A 81 9.54 -14.89 -3.79
N SER A 82 10.18 -13.84 -3.28
CA SER A 82 11.50 -13.96 -2.61
C SER A 82 11.47 -14.84 -1.35
N ARG A 83 10.30 -14.96 -0.70
CA ARG A 83 10.13 -15.80 0.50
C ARG A 83 9.81 -17.25 0.14
N CYS A 84 9.00 -17.47 -0.90
CA CYS A 84 8.59 -18.82 -1.32
C CYS A 84 9.70 -19.58 -2.07
N PHE A 85 10.57 -18.88 -2.81
CA PHE A 85 11.63 -19.49 -3.62
C PHE A 85 13.01 -19.36 -2.98
N LYS A 86 13.09 -19.51 -1.65
CA LYS A 86 14.33 -19.48 -0.89
C LYS A 86 15.11 -20.79 -0.95
#